data_AF-A0A8T6CF48-F1
#
_entry.id   AF-A0A8T6CF48-F1
#
_cell.length_a   1.000
_cell.length_b   1.000
_cell.length_c   1.000
_cell.angle_alpha   90.00
_cell.angle_beta   90.00
_cell.angle_gamma   90.00
#
_symmetry.space_group_name_H-M   'P 1'
#
loop_
_entity.id
_entity.type
_entity.pdbx_description
1 polymer ?
#
loop_
_entity_poly.entity_id
_entity_poly.type
_entity_poly.pdbx_seq_one_letter_code
_entity_poly.pdbx_strand_id
1 'polypeptide(L)'
;AGFRVKGAVLVGNTVIYGATGGHLFVAGSAGERFGVRNSGARAVVEGVGDHGCEYMTDGVIVILGSAGRNFGAGMSDGVAFVLDEEGDFRTHVNQELVGLEQVTTPDSIELLEAMIRRHHELTDSRRAKRILDDWRLYLPRFWKVMPKFALTEEGPMTVVRRHLEGLRATTV
;
A
#
# COMPACT_ATOMS: atom_id res chain seq x y z
N ALA A 1 -10.97 -20.62 8.49
CA ALA A 1 -11.88 -20.02 7.50
C ALA A 1 -11.05 -19.09 6.62
N GLY A 2 -10.98 -19.36 5.31
CA GLY A 2 -10.12 -18.63 4.39
C GLY A 2 -10.72 -17.28 3.99
N PHE A 3 -9.92 -16.23 4.07
CA PHE A 3 -10.23 -14.91 3.50
C PHE A 3 -10.18 -14.99 1.97
N ARG A 4 -11.18 -14.44 1.27
CA ARG A 4 -11.26 -14.48 -0.19
C ARG A 4 -10.90 -13.10 -0.75
N VAL A 5 -9.73 -13.00 -1.36
CA VAL A 5 -9.31 -11.77 -2.04
C VAL A 5 -10.15 -11.58 -3.31
N LYS A 6 -10.65 -10.36 -3.57
CA LYS A 6 -11.37 -10.05 -4.80
C LYS A 6 -10.40 -9.94 -5.98
N GLY A 7 -10.53 -10.84 -6.96
CA GLY A 7 -9.70 -10.85 -8.17
C GLY A 7 -9.06 -12.22 -8.42
N ALA A 8 -8.28 -12.33 -9.49
CA ALA A 8 -7.45 -13.50 -9.74
C ALA A 8 -6.20 -13.43 -8.84
N VAL A 9 -5.91 -14.50 -8.10
CA VAL A 9 -4.65 -14.62 -7.35
C VAL A 9 -3.53 -14.92 -8.35
N LEU A 10 -2.57 -14.00 -8.47
CA LEU A 10 -1.46 -14.08 -9.43
C LEU A 10 -0.12 -14.40 -8.78
N VAL A 11 0.04 -14.05 -7.50
CA VAL A 11 1.25 -14.35 -6.72
C VAL A 11 0.87 -14.99 -5.38
N GLY A 12 1.75 -15.83 -4.87
CA GLY A 12 1.53 -16.60 -3.65
C GLY A 12 1.70 -15.79 -2.36
N ASN A 13 2.19 -16.47 -1.33
CA ASN A 13 2.41 -15.90 0.00
C ASN A 13 3.82 -15.31 0.14
N THR A 14 4.03 -14.48 1.18
CA THR A 14 5.38 -14.03 1.60
C THR A 14 6.14 -13.28 0.50
N VAL A 15 5.39 -12.64 -0.40
CA VAL A 15 5.93 -11.86 -1.50
C VAL A 15 6.66 -10.63 -0.93
N ILE A 16 7.80 -10.29 -1.54
CA ILE A 16 8.73 -9.21 -1.13
C ILE A 16 9.23 -9.31 0.32
N TYR A 17 9.40 -10.53 0.84
CA TYR A 17 9.94 -10.77 2.16
C TYR A 17 11.33 -10.16 2.35
N GLY A 18 11.48 -9.26 3.32
CA GLY A 18 12.78 -8.68 3.66
C GLY A 18 13.36 -7.77 2.57
N ALA A 19 12.56 -7.37 1.58
CA ALA A 19 13.05 -6.58 0.45
C ALA A 19 13.55 -5.21 0.93
N THR A 20 14.74 -4.81 0.47
CA THR A 20 15.40 -3.55 0.86
C THR A 20 15.31 -2.45 -0.20
N GLY A 21 14.62 -2.74 -1.31
CA GLY A 21 14.50 -1.84 -2.45
C GLY A 21 13.87 -2.56 -3.66
N GLY A 22 13.73 -1.82 -4.75
CA GLY A 22 13.12 -2.32 -5.99
C GLY A 22 11.62 -2.07 -6.07
N HIS A 23 11.03 -2.47 -7.20
CA HIS A 23 9.62 -2.24 -7.49
C HIS A 23 8.92 -3.56 -7.89
N LEU A 24 7.69 -3.78 -7.41
CA LEU A 24 6.84 -4.90 -7.79
C LEU A 24 5.43 -4.41 -8.17
N PHE A 25 4.93 -4.80 -9.33
CA PHE A 25 3.60 -4.44 -9.81
C PHE A 25 2.82 -5.69 -10.21
N VAL A 26 1.68 -5.95 -9.57
CA VAL A 26 0.90 -7.18 -9.76
C VAL A 26 -0.55 -6.81 -10.09
N ALA A 27 -0.98 -7.07 -11.34
CA ALA A 27 -2.34 -6.80 -11.83
C ALA A 27 -3.34 -7.88 -11.38
N GLY A 28 -3.35 -8.14 -10.08
CA GLY A 28 -4.14 -9.17 -9.44
C GLY A 28 -3.79 -9.29 -7.97
N SER A 29 -4.35 -10.30 -7.31
CA SER A 29 -4.22 -10.48 -5.87
C SER A 29 -2.97 -11.27 -5.50
N ALA A 30 -2.45 -11.00 -4.30
CA ALA A 30 -1.47 -11.82 -3.61
C ALA A 30 -2.12 -12.65 -2.50
N GLY A 31 -1.42 -13.71 -2.08
CA GLY A 31 -1.77 -14.48 -0.90
C GLY A 31 -1.47 -13.75 0.43
N GLU A 32 -1.21 -14.52 1.47
CA GLU A 32 -0.94 -14.01 2.82
C GLU A 32 0.47 -13.43 2.95
N ARG A 33 0.69 -12.58 3.96
CA ARG A 33 2.01 -12.02 4.31
C ARG A 33 2.70 -11.26 3.17
N PHE A 34 1.91 -10.63 2.30
CA PHE A 34 2.47 -9.71 1.31
C PHE A 34 3.16 -8.53 2.01
N GLY A 35 4.41 -8.22 1.66
CA GLY A 35 5.12 -7.10 2.29
C GLY A 35 5.70 -7.41 3.66
N VAL A 36 5.73 -8.68 4.07
CA VAL A 36 6.28 -9.04 5.38
C VAL A 36 7.75 -8.63 5.48
N ARG A 37 8.12 -7.89 6.53
CA ARG A 37 9.47 -7.34 6.72
C ARG A 37 9.98 -6.53 5.52
N ASN A 38 9.10 -5.91 4.73
CA ASN A 38 9.54 -4.97 3.71
C ASN A 38 10.30 -3.81 4.39
N SER A 39 11.48 -3.50 3.86
CA SER A 39 12.42 -2.51 4.40
C SER A 39 12.95 -1.59 3.29
N GLY A 40 12.17 -1.37 2.22
CA GLY A 40 12.49 -0.36 1.21
C GLY A 40 11.90 -0.60 -0.17
N ALA A 41 11.27 -1.74 -0.43
CA ALA A 41 10.62 -1.99 -1.71
C ALA A 41 9.33 -1.19 -1.86
N ARG A 42 9.02 -0.83 -3.11
CA ARG A 42 7.75 -0.21 -3.50
C ARG A 42 6.90 -1.21 -4.27
N ALA A 43 5.64 -1.38 -3.92
CA ALA A 43 4.78 -2.34 -4.60
C ALA A 43 3.36 -1.85 -4.82
N VAL A 44 2.74 -2.32 -5.90
CA VAL A 44 1.30 -2.20 -6.15
C VAL A 44 0.72 -3.58 -6.45
N VAL A 45 -0.39 -3.89 -5.78
CA VAL A 45 -1.12 -5.17 -5.89
C VAL A 45 -2.62 -4.92 -5.81
N GLU A 46 -3.46 -5.73 -6.44
CA GLU A 46 -4.91 -5.49 -6.47
C GLU A 46 -5.70 -6.12 -5.32
N GLY A 47 -5.00 -6.76 -4.39
CA GLY A 47 -5.55 -7.29 -3.15
C GLY A 47 -4.54 -8.18 -2.44
N VAL A 48 -4.67 -8.35 -1.13
CA VAL A 48 -3.76 -9.19 -0.33
C VAL A 48 -4.56 -10.02 0.68
N GLY A 49 -4.02 -11.19 1.04
CA GLY A 49 -4.54 -12.01 2.13
C GLY A 49 -4.25 -11.43 3.52
N ASP A 50 -4.37 -12.28 4.54
CA ASP A 50 -4.11 -11.89 5.93
C ASP A 50 -2.62 -11.55 6.16
N HIS A 51 -2.33 -10.75 7.20
CA HIS A 51 -0.99 -10.35 7.63
C HIS A 51 -0.22 -9.48 6.61
N GLY A 52 -0.93 -8.70 5.80
CA GLY A 52 -0.29 -7.73 4.90
C GLY A 52 0.56 -6.72 5.67
N CYS A 53 1.74 -6.39 5.15
CA CYS A 53 2.71 -5.44 5.71
C CYS A 53 3.18 -5.78 7.15
N GLU A 54 3.08 -7.04 7.56
CA GLU A 54 3.54 -7.49 8.88
C GLU A 54 5.04 -7.21 9.06
N TYR A 55 5.45 -6.60 10.17
CA TYR A 55 6.83 -6.22 10.46
C TYR A 55 7.50 -5.33 9.41
N MET A 56 6.74 -4.62 8.58
CA MET A 56 7.30 -3.67 7.62
C MET A 56 8.02 -2.53 8.35
N THR A 57 9.23 -2.20 7.88
CA THR A 57 10.11 -1.19 8.51
C THR A 57 10.58 -0.11 7.54
N ASP A 58 10.21 -0.16 6.26
CA ASP A 58 10.31 0.93 5.28
C ASP A 58 9.63 0.52 3.96
N GLY A 59 9.42 1.47 3.06
CA GLY A 59 8.89 1.21 1.71
C GLY A 59 7.47 1.71 1.52
N VAL A 60 6.92 1.45 0.32
CA VAL A 60 5.56 1.88 -0.07
C VAL A 60 4.78 0.70 -0.62
N ILE A 61 3.63 0.39 -0.03
CA ILE A 61 2.74 -0.66 -0.55
C ILE A 61 1.37 -0.07 -0.88
N VAL A 62 0.95 -0.13 -2.13
CA VAL A 62 -0.39 0.25 -2.56
C VAL A 62 -1.20 -1.00 -2.86
N ILE A 63 -2.35 -1.13 -2.19
CA ILE A 63 -3.27 -2.23 -2.37
C ILE A 63 -4.55 -1.66 -2.98
N LEU A 64 -4.75 -1.94 -4.25
CA LEU A 64 -5.90 -1.46 -5.00
C LEU A 64 -7.14 -2.29 -4.71
N GLY A 65 -7.30 -2.94 -3.56
CA GLY A 65 -8.48 -3.76 -3.27
C GLY A 65 -8.50 -4.29 -1.85
N SER A 66 -9.18 -5.42 -1.64
CA SER A 66 -9.34 -5.98 -0.30
C SER A 66 -8.01 -6.39 0.31
N ALA A 67 -7.82 -6.06 1.58
CA ALA A 67 -6.71 -6.54 2.41
C ALA A 67 -7.26 -7.35 3.59
N GLY A 68 -6.62 -8.49 3.85
CA GLY A 68 -7.01 -9.41 4.92
C GLY A 68 -6.69 -8.90 6.32
N ARG A 69 -7.01 -9.74 7.30
CA ARG A 69 -6.94 -9.43 8.74
C ARG A 69 -5.52 -9.30 9.23
N ASN A 70 -5.38 -8.69 10.42
CA ASN A 70 -4.11 -8.47 11.10
C ASN A 70 -3.11 -7.65 10.27
N PHE A 71 -3.64 -6.74 9.44
CA PHE A 71 -2.84 -5.89 8.58
C PHE A 71 -1.98 -4.92 9.40
N GLY A 72 -0.70 -4.78 9.04
CA GLY A 72 0.23 -3.85 9.69
C GLY A 72 0.69 -4.29 11.08
N ALA A 73 0.47 -5.55 11.47
CA ALA A 73 0.97 -6.06 12.75
C ALA A 73 2.51 -5.93 12.83
N GLY A 74 3.03 -5.30 13.88
CA GLY A 74 4.46 -5.07 14.02
C GLY A 74 5.08 -4.10 13.00
N MET A 75 4.30 -3.44 12.15
CA MET A 75 4.80 -2.44 11.20
C MET A 75 5.30 -1.20 11.95
N SER A 76 6.59 -0.88 11.78
CA SER A 76 7.29 0.13 12.56
C SER A 76 7.74 1.36 11.77
N ASP A 77 7.78 1.28 10.43
CA ASP A 77 7.95 2.43 9.52
C ASP A 77 7.47 2.04 8.10
N GLY A 78 7.54 2.98 7.16
CA GLY A 78 6.99 2.87 5.82
C GLY A 78 5.52 3.31 5.73
N VAL A 79 4.95 3.24 4.53
CA VAL A 79 3.57 3.65 4.27
C VAL A 79 2.84 2.62 3.42
N ALA A 80 1.60 2.32 3.79
CA ALA A 80 0.70 1.57 2.93
C ALA A 80 -0.56 2.37 2.59
N PHE A 81 -1.06 2.19 1.38
CA PHE A 81 -2.33 2.75 0.91
C PHE A 81 -3.26 1.62 0.55
N VAL A 82 -4.48 1.61 1.11
CA VAL A 82 -5.44 0.51 0.88
C VAL A 82 -6.76 1.09 0.40
N LEU A 83 -7.20 0.63 -0.78
CA LEU A 83 -8.51 0.98 -1.31
C LEU A 83 -9.61 0.15 -0.62
N ASP A 84 -10.45 0.83 0.16
CA ASP A 84 -11.54 0.23 0.92
C ASP A 84 -12.90 0.57 0.27
N GLU A 85 -13.34 -0.28 -0.66
CA GLU A 85 -14.65 -0.11 -1.31
C GLU A 85 -15.82 -0.64 -0.47
N GLU A 86 -15.56 -1.47 0.55
CA GLU A 86 -16.60 -2.11 1.38
C GLU A 86 -16.80 -1.41 2.73
N GLY A 87 -15.85 -0.57 3.14
CA GLY A 87 -15.90 0.18 4.40
C GLY A 87 -15.55 -0.66 5.63
N ASP A 88 -14.97 -1.84 5.44
CA ASP A 88 -14.68 -2.81 6.50
C ASP A 88 -13.20 -2.90 6.85
N PHE A 89 -12.30 -2.29 6.05
CA PHE A 89 -10.85 -2.45 6.21
C PHE A 89 -10.36 -2.05 7.60
N ARG A 90 -11.00 -1.05 8.24
CA ARG A 90 -10.67 -0.64 9.61
C ARG A 90 -10.74 -1.79 10.63
N THR A 91 -11.59 -2.79 10.40
CA THR A 91 -11.71 -3.98 11.27
C THR A 91 -10.62 -5.02 11.03
N HIS A 92 -9.91 -4.93 9.90
CA HIS A 92 -8.83 -5.84 9.53
C HIS A 92 -7.44 -5.37 10.02
N VAL A 93 -7.32 -4.12 10.45
CA VAL A 93 -6.05 -3.50 10.85
C VAL A 93 -5.69 -3.88 12.28
N ASN A 94 -4.43 -4.29 12.47
CA ASN A 94 -3.87 -4.43 13.81
C ASN A 94 -3.49 -3.05 14.33
N GLN A 95 -4.26 -2.54 15.29
CA GLN A 95 -4.13 -1.18 15.81
C GLN A 95 -3.10 -1.07 16.95
N GLU A 96 -2.25 -2.06 17.20
CA GLU A 96 -1.23 -1.97 18.24
C GLU A 96 -0.24 -0.84 17.90
N LEU A 97 0.39 -0.91 16.73
CA LEU A 97 1.43 0.04 16.30
C LEU A 97 1.00 1.00 15.20
N VAL A 98 0.06 0.62 14.33
CA VAL A 98 -0.35 1.45 13.18
C VAL A 98 -1.67 2.19 13.40
N GLY A 99 -1.80 3.33 12.72
CA GLY A 99 -3.01 4.13 12.62
C GLY A 99 -3.55 4.19 11.19
N LEU A 100 -4.79 4.64 11.06
CA LEU A 100 -5.45 4.90 9.78
C LEU A 100 -5.72 6.38 9.63
N GLU A 101 -5.32 6.92 8.49
CA GLU A 101 -5.56 8.31 8.11
C GLU A 101 -6.17 8.38 6.72
N GLN A 102 -6.94 9.43 6.46
CA GLN A 102 -7.41 9.73 5.11
C GLN A 102 -6.28 10.30 4.27
N VAL A 103 -6.27 10.02 2.97
CA VAL A 103 -5.25 10.52 2.04
C VAL A 103 -5.58 11.97 1.64
N THR A 104 -5.19 12.93 2.46
CA THR A 104 -5.54 14.35 2.26
C THR A 104 -4.35 15.26 1.96
N THR A 105 -3.12 14.85 2.29
CA THR A 105 -1.94 15.69 2.05
C THR A 105 -1.47 15.62 0.59
N PRO A 106 -1.02 16.75 -0.01
CA PRO A 106 -0.55 16.77 -1.39
C PRO A 106 0.53 15.71 -1.69
N ASP A 107 1.52 15.57 -0.80
CA ASP A 107 2.61 14.59 -0.95
C ASP A 107 2.07 13.14 -0.97
N SER A 108 1.06 12.83 -0.15
CA SER A 108 0.45 11.48 -0.11
C SER A 108 -0.39 11.20 -1.35
N ILE A 109 -1.15 12.20 -1.81
CA ILE A 109 -1.95 12.11 -3.03
C ILE A 109 -1.05 11.89 -4.24
N GLU A 110 0.03 12.67 -4.36
CA GLU A 110 1.00 12.54 -5.45
C GLU A 110 1.70 11.18 -5.42
N LEU A 111 2.18 10.73 -4.26
CA LEU A 111 2.81 9.42 -4.11
C LEU A 111 1.87 8.28 -4.53
N LEU A 112 0.62 8.31 -4.06
CA LEU A 112 -0.38 7.31 -4.40
C LEU A 112 -0.69 7.32 -5.90
N GLU A 113 -0.99 8.48 -6.48
CA GLU A 113 -1.30 8.59 -7.91
C GLU A 113 -0.13 8.11 -8.78
N ALA A 114 1.11 8.51 -8.45
CA ALA A 114 2.30 8.11 -9.18
C ALA A 114 2.49 6.58 -9.16
N MET A 115 2.29 5.93 -8.01
CA MET A 115 2.37 4.48 -7.88
C MET A 115 1.30 3.77 -8.72
N ILE A 116 0.06 4.26 -8.71
CA ILE A 116 -1.06 3.68 -9.48
C ILE A 116 -0.85 3.87 -10.98
N ARG A 117 -0.39 5.06 -11.40
CA ARG A 117 -0.05 5.35 -12.80
C ARG A 117 1.04 4.42 -13.29
N ARG A 118 2.12 4.26 -12.52
CA ARG A 118 3.20 3.35 -12.86
C ARG A 118 2.74 1.90 -12.94
N HIS A 119 1.85 1.50 -12.04
CA HIS A 119 1.23 0.18 -12.09
C HIS A 119 0.41 -0.03 -13.38
N HIS A 120 -0.40 0.95 -13.78
CA HIS A 120 -1.15 0.89 -15.03
C HIS A 120 -0.21 0.77 -16.25
N GLU A 121 0.81 1.62 -16.34
CA GLU A 121 1.78 1.63 -17.45
C GLU A 121 2.51 0.29 -17.63
N LEU A 122 2.85 -0.39 -16.52
CA LEU A 122 3.64 -1.62 -16.57
C LEU A 122 2.81 -2.89 -16.69
N THR A 123 1.50 -2.82 -16.45
CA THR A 123 0.66 -4.03 -16.33
C THR A 123 -0.62 -3.99 -17.16
N ASP A 124 -0.94 -2.85 -17.77
CA ASP A 124 -2.24 -2.60 -18.42
C ASP A 124 -3.44 -2.91 -17.51
N SER A 125 -3.27 -2.76 -16.19
CA SER A 125 -4.33 -3.03 -15.23
C SER A 125 -5.57 -2.17 -15.51
N ARG A 126 -6.67 -2.84 -15.85
CA ARG A 126 -7.99 -2.21 -16.02
C ARG A 126 -8.50 -1.59 -14.71
N ARG A 127 -8.08 -2.15 -13.56
CA ARG A 127 -8.46 -1.65 -12.24
C ARG A 127 -7.73 -0.35 -11.92
N ALA A 128 -6.42 -0.31 -12.15
CA ALA A 128 -5.62 0.91 -12.03
C ALA A 128 -6.14 2.01 -12.96
N LYS A 129 -6.43 1.66 -14.22
CA LYS A 129 -7.02 2.60 -15.18
C LYS A 129 -8.32 3.23 -14.66
N ARG A 130 -9.26 2.40 -14.20
CA ARG A 130 -10.55 2.89 -13.66
C ARG A 130 -10.36 3.83 -12.47
N ILE A 131 -9.45 3.49 -11.56
CA ILE A 131 -9.16 4.33 -10.39
C ILE A 131 -8.61 5.69 -10.82
N LEU A 132 -7.73 5.73 -11.82
CA LEU A 132 -7.18 6.98 -12.36
C LEU A 132 -8.23 7.80 -13.12
N ASP A 133 -9.07 7.15 -13.92
CA ASP A 133 -10.15 7.81 -14.66
C ASP A 133 -11.18 8.46 -13.71
N ASP A 134 -11.53 7.77 -12.62
CA ASP A 134 -12.53 8.21 -11.62
C ASP A 134 -11.88 8.68 -10.31
N TRP A 135 -10.70 9.33 -10.38
CA TRP A 135 -9.86 9.63 -9.22
C TRP A 135 -10.59 10.31 -8.05
N ARG A 136 -11.45 11.29 -8.33
CA ARG A 136 -12.22 12.02 -7.31
C ARG A 136 -13.19 11.14 -6.53
N LEU A 137 -13.67 10.05 -7.15
CA LEU A 137 -14.56 9.09 -6.51
C LEU A 137 -13.78 8.09 -5.63
N TYR A 138 -12.59 7.70 -6.10
CA TYR A 138 -11.78 6.68 -5.45
C TYR A 138 -10.89 7.23 -4.33
N LEU A 139 -10.33 8.43 -4.46
CA LEU A 139 -9.39 8.99 -3.48
C LEU A 139 -9.94 8.99 -2.03
N PRO A 140 -11.20 9.38 -1.76
CA PRO A 140 -11.75 9.35 -0.38
C PRO A 140 -11.96 7.94 0.19
N ARG A 141 -11.77 6.89 -0.61
CA ARG A 141 -11.89 5.49 -0.21
C ARG A 141 -10.54 4.85 0.11
N PHE A 142 -9.45 5.60 -0.06
CA PHE A 142 -8.13 5.12 0.34
C PHE A 142 -7.86 5.43 1.80
N TRP A 143 -7.41 4.41 2.52
CA TRP A 143 -6.77 4.56 3.81
C TRP A 143 -5.25 4.63 3.65
N LYS A 144 -4.62 5.57 4.33
CA LYS A 144 -3.18 5.59 4.60
C LYS A 144 -2.92 4.87 5.92
N VAL A 145 -2.05 3.87 5.91
CA VAL A 145 -1.62 3.10 7.08
C VAL A 145 -0.17 3.43 7.37
N MET A 146 0.11 3.90 8.60
CA MET A 146 1.46 4.23 9.08
C MET A 146 1.56 3.96 10.58
N PRO A 147 2.78 3.75 11.13
CA PRO A 147 2.98 3.64 12.58
C PRO A 147 2.56 4.92 13.30
N LYS A 148 1.89 4.81 14.44
CA LYS A 148 1.40 5.93 15.25
C LYS A 148 2.51 6.84 15.80
N PHE A 149 3.72 6.30 15.91
CA PHE A 149 4.91 6.98 16.43
C PHE A 149 5.86 7.46 15.32
N ALA A 150 5.60 7.07 14.06
CA ALA A 150 6.28 7.69 12.94
C ALA A 150 5.81 9.16 12.95
N LEU A 151 6.76 10.04 13.28
CA LEU A 151 6.57 11.45 13.61
C LEU A 151 5.38 12.05 12.83
N THR A 152 4.40 12.56 13.59
CA THR A 152 3.35 13.47 13.14
C THR A 152 3.88 14.37 12.03
N GLU A 153 3.09 14.59 10.96
CA GLU A 153 3.46 15.23 9.69
C GLU A 153 4.13 16.63 9.76
N GLU A 154 4.46 17.13 10.94
CA GLU A 154 5.20 18.37 11.19
C GLU A 154 6.71 18.10 11.29
N GLY A 155 7.38 18.15 10.15
CA GLY A 155 8.84 18.10 10.05
C GLY A 155 9.32 18.23 8.60
N PRO A 156 10.60 18.61 8.36
CA PRO A 156 11.11 18.85 7.00
C PRO A 156 11.08 17.60 6.09
N MET A 157 11.11 16.39 6.66
CA MET A 157 11.13 15.12 5.91
C MET A 157 10.18 14.06 6.50
N THR A 158 8.94 13.99 5.98
CA THR A 158 7.99 12.93 6.31
C THR A 158 8.33 11.63 5.55
N VAL A 159 7.88 10.47 6.06
CA VAL A 159 8.06 9.16 5.40
C VAL A 159 7.54 9.17 3.96
N VAL A 160 6.40 9.80 3.74
CA VAL A 160 5.80 9.99 2.42
C VAL A 160 6.69 10.83 1.51
N ARG A 161 7.19 11.99 1.99
CA ARG A 161 8.07 12.87 1.21
C ARG A 161 9.37 12.18 0.81
N ARG A 162 9.98 11.44 1.74
CA ARG A 162 11.18 10.61 1.48
C ARG A 162 10.95 9.64 0.32
N HIS A 163 9.81 8.95 0.32
CA HIS A 163 9.52 8.01 -0.76
C HIS A 163 9.17 8.69 -2.09
N LEU A 164 8.46 9.82 -2.05
CA LEU A 164 8.12 10.60 -3.23
C LEU A 164 9.36 11.16 -3.93
N GLU A 165 10.30 11.72 -3.18
CA GLU A 165 11.59 12.18 -3.72
C GLU A 165 12.38 11.04 -4.36
N GLY A 166 12.41 9.87 -3.71
CA GLY A 166 13.07 8.70 -4.29
C GLY A 166 12.37 8.17 -5.55
N LEU A 167 11.07 8.39 -5.75
CA LEU A 167 10.40 8.08 -7.03
C LEU A 167 10.83 9.06 -8.11
N ARG A 168 10.83 10.36 -7.81
CA ARG A 168 11.26 11.43 -8.72
C ARG A 168 12.71 11.20 -9.18
N ALA A 169 13.61 10.79 -8.28
CA ALA A 169 15.01 10.51 -8.60
C ALA A 169 15.22 9.28 -9.51
N THR A 170 14.26 8.36 -9.59
CA THR A 170 14.36 7.13 -10.41
C THR A 170 13.75 7.31 -11.82
N THR A 171 13.14 8.47 -12.09
CA THR A 171 12.44 8.76 -13.36
C THR A 171 13.34 9.43 -14.41
N VAL A 172 14.67 9.38 -14.23
CA VAL A 172 15.69 9.92 -15.17
C VAL A 172 16.37 8.79 -15.93
#